data_AF-A0A1I3Y6E9-F1
#
_entry.id   AF-A0A1I3Y6E9-F1
#
_cell.length_a   1.000
_cell.length_b   1.000
_cell.length_c   1.000
_cell.angle_alpha   90.00
_cell.angle_beta   90.00
_cell.angle_gamma   90.00
#
_symmetry.space_group_name_H-M   'P 1'
#
loop_
_entity.id
_entity.type
_entity.pdbx_description
1 polymer ?
#
loop_
_entity_poly.entity_id
_entity_poly.type
_entity_poly.pdbx_seq_one_letter_code
_entity_poly.pdbx_strand_id
1 'polypeptide(L)'
;MTVFLLVVSFIIDGVLILALFTMMNKVRQAEELELRQKQVASEIEDLFTSYLLEIKEENKRMEEWIRNHKELIVERTETEEHAQSGVEEEKVDGKKPLHVSSSYSPPQPEIEQQEYRPSIHSRVLELKEKGYSFEEIAKMLDKGKTEIELLYKFHQKTSEKT
;
A
#
# COMPACT_ATOMS: atom_id res chain seq x y z
N MET A 1 12.86 54.54 -47.26
CA MET A 1 11.77 53.54 -47.34
C MET A 1 12.31 52.11 -47.29
N THR A 2 13.25 51.73 -48.17
CA THR A 2 13.85 50.39 -48.21
C THR A 2 14.63 50.01 -46.94
N VAL A 3 15.43 50.93 -46.39
CA VAL A 3 16.18 50.69 -45.14
C VAL A 3 15.27 50.39 -43.95
N PHE A 4 14.14 51.09 -43.86
CA PHE A 4 13.14 50.85 -42.81
C PHE A 4 12.54 49.43 -42.91
N LEU A 5 12.21 48.99 -44.13
CA LEU A 5 11.72 47.62 -44.36
C LEU A 5 12.77 46.55 -44.02
N LEU A 6 14.06 46.80 -44.31
CA LEU A 6 15.14 45.88 -43.94
C LEU A 6 15.31 45.74 -42.42
N VAL A 7 15.19 46.84 -41.67
CA VAL A 7 15.26 46.80 -40.21
C VAL A 7 14.10 46.01 -39.63
N VAL A 8 12.88 46.20 -40.15
CA VAL A 8 11.70 45.45 -39.71
C VAL A 8 11.84 43.95 -40.02
N SER A 9 12.34 43.60 -41.21
CA SER A 9 12.62 42.19 -41.57
C SER A 9 13.62 41.57 -40.59
N PHE A 10 14.72 42.26 -40.30
CA PHE A 10 15.74 41.77 -39.38
C PHE A 10 15.21 41.56 -37.95
N ILE A 11 14.32 42.44 -37.48
CA ILE A 11 13.66 42.28 -36.18
C ILE A 11 12.77 41.03 -36.17
N ILE A 12 11.99 40.81 -37.23
CA ILE A 12 11.12 39.63 -37.35
C ILE A 12 11.96 38.33 -37.38
N ASP A 13 13.06 38.33 -38.13
CA ASP A 13 13.99 37.19 -38.19
C ASP A 13 14.59 36.89 -36.80
N GLY A 14 14.98 37.93 -36.05
CA GLY A 14 15.45 37.78 -34.67
C GLY A 14 14.39 37.16 -33.74
N VAL A 15 13.14 37.61 -33.84
CA VAL A 15 12.01 37.05 -33.07
C VAL A 15 11.75 35.59 -33.45
N LEU A 16 11.82 35.25 -34.74
CA LEU A 16 11.68 33.85 -35.20
C LEU A 16 12.77 32.95 -34.65
N ILE A 17 14.03 33.40 -34.64
CA ILE A 17 15.14 32.64 -34.07
C ILE A 17 14.94 32.42 -32.56
N LEU A 18 14.50 33.44 -31.82
CA LEU A 18 14.18 33.31 -30.40
C LEU A 18 13.01 32.34 -30.16
N ALA A 19 11.97 32.39 -30.98
CA ALA A 19 10.85 31.47 -30.92
C ALA A 19 11.31 30.02 -31.17
N LEU A 20 12.14 29.79 -32.20
CA LEU A 20 12.72 28.48 -32.48
C LEU A 20 13.62 27.98 -31.34
N PHE A 21 14.44 28.85 -30.76
CA PHE A 21 15.32 28.49 -29.64
C PHE A 21 14.54 28.07 -28.40
N THR A 22 13.52 28.85 -28.02
CA THR A 22 12.66 28.51 -26.86
C THR A 22 11.89 27.21 -27.09
N MET A 23 11.41 26.96 -28.31
CA MET A 23 10.74 25.72 -28.68
C MET A 23 11.70 24.53 -28.61
N MET A 24 12.92 24.65 -29.14
CA MET A 24 13.94 23.60 -29.08
C MET A 24 14.28 23.22 -27.64
N ASN A 25 14.41 24.21 -26.75
CA ASN A 25 14.66 23.94 -25.33
C ASN A 25 13.50 23.19 -24.66
N LYS A 26 12.24 23.57 -24.96
CA LYS A 26 11.07 22.87 -24.42
C LYS A 26 10.97 21.43 -24.92
N VAL A 27 11.24 21.19 -26.21
CA VAL A 27 11.20 19.85 -26.80
C VAL A 27 12.29 18.96 -26.18
N ARG A 28 13.51 19.46 -26.04
CA ARG A 28 14.61 18.72 -25.40
C ARG A 28 14.32 18.38 -23.94
N GLN A 29 13.72 19.30 -23.19
CA GLN A 29 13.30 19.03 -21.81
C GLN A 29 12.25 17.92 -21.73
N ALA A 30 11.25 17.94 -22.62
CA ALA A 30 10.21 16.90 -22.65
C ALA A 30 10.80 15.50 -22.93
N GLU A 31 11.75 15.41 -23.87
CA GLU A 31 12.43 14.15 -24.21
C GLU A 31 13.24 13.60 -23.04
N GLU A 32 13.98 14.44 -22.31
CA GLU A 32 14.71 14.03 -21.10
C GLU A 32 13.77 13.54 -20.00
N LEU A 33 12.60 14.17 -19.83
CA LEU A 33 11.59 13.73 -18.86
C LEU A 33 11.03 12.35 -19.22
N GLU A 34 10.74 12.09 -20.48
CA GLU A 34 10.22 10.79 -20.95
C GLU A 34 11.22 9.66 -20.69
N LEU A 35 12.50 9.89 -20.99
CA LEU A 35 13.56 8.91 -20.72
C LEU A 35 13.66 8.58 -19.21
N ARG A 36 13.62 9.61 -18.35
CA ARG A 36 13.66 9.43 -16.89
C ARG A 36 12.42 8.69 -16.37
N GLN A 37 11.24 8.98 -16.90
CA GLN A 37 10.02 8.27 -16.54
C GLN A 37 10.14 6.77 -16.84
N LYS A 38 10.68 6.42 -18.01
CA LYS A 38 10.91 5.02 -18.39
C LYS A 38 11.92 4.33 -17.46
N GLN A 39 13.00 5.01 -17.09
CA GLN A 39 13.99 4.46 -16.16
C GLN A 39 13.37 4.22 -14.78
N VAL A 40 12.66 5.21 -14.22
CA VAL A 40 12.00 5.09 -12.91
C VAL A 40 10.96 3.96 -12.93
N ALA A 41 10.20 3.81 -14.02
CA ALA A 41 9.25 2.70 -14.16
C ALA A 41 9.95 1.33 -14.09
N SER A 42 11.10 1.17 -14.78
CA SER A 42 11.90 -0.06 -14.73
C SER A 42 12.43 -0.34 -13.32
N GLU A 43 12.94 0.67 -12.62
CA GLU A 43 13.43 0.53 -11.24
C GLU A 43 12.30 0.10 -10.28
N ILE A 44 11.10 0.62 -10.50
CA ILE A 44 9.90 0.24 -9.75
C ILE A 44 9.50 -1.22 -10.06
N GLU A 45 9.52 -1.64 -11.32
CA GLU A 45 9.23 -3.03 -11.72
C GLU A 45 10.20 -4.03 -11.09
N ASP A 46 11.49 -3.70 -11.07
CA ASP A 46 12.53 -4.52 -10.44
C ASP A 46 12.33 -4.63 -8.92
N LEU A 47 12.03 -3.50 -8.25
CA LEU A 47 11.74 -3.47 -6.82
C LEU A 47 10.49 -4.30 -6.47
N PHE A 48 9.41 -4.14 -7.23
CA PHE A 48 8.20 -4.93 -7.04
C PHE A 48 8.46 -6.42 -7.26
N THR A 49 9.25 -6.78 -8.26
CA THR A 49 9.62 -8.17 -8.52
C THR A 49 10.40 -8.76 -7.35
N SER A 50 11.37 -8.02 -6.81
CA SER A 50 12.12 -8.41 -5.61
C SER A 50 11.19 -8.60 -4.40
N TYR A 51 10.27 -7.67 -4.17
CA TYR A 51 9.34 -7.72 -3.05
C TYR A 51 8.33 -8.87 -3.17
N LEU A 52 7.78 -9.10 -4.36
CA LEU A 52 6.89 -10.23 -4.63
C LEU A 52 7.60 -11.57 -4.47
N LEU A 53 8.88 -11.64 -4.84
CA LEU A 53 9.71 -12.82 -4.61
C LEU A 53 9.88 -13.07 -3.11
N GLU A 54 10.22 -12.04 -2.35
CA GLU A 54 10.42 -12.09 -0.90
C GLU A 54 9.16 -12.56 -0.17
N ILE A 55 7.99 -11.97 -0.50
CA ILE A 55 6.70 -12.41 0.09
C ILE A 55 6.40 -13.87 -0.27
N LYS A 56 6.65 -14.28 -1.52
CA LYS A 56 6.41 -15.66 -1.95
C LYS A 56 7.31 -16.64 -1.21
N GLU A 57 8.56 -16.27 -0.98
CA GLU A 57 9.52 -17.06 -0.21
C GLU A 57 9.13 -17.12 1.27
N GLU A 58 8.73 -15.99 1.87
CA GLU A 58 8.24 -15.94 3.24
C GLU A 58 6.98 -16.80 3.44
N ASN A 59 6.03 -16.76 2.52
CA ASN A 59 4.84 -17.63 2.55
C ASN A 59 5.22 -19.12 2.53
N LYS A 60 6.22 -19.51 1.71
CA LYS A 60 6.74 -20.89 1.72
C LYS A 60 7.39 -21.25 3.04
N ARG A 61 8.20 -20.35 3.61
CA ARG A 61 8.83 -20.55 4.92
C ARG A 61 7.79 -20.73 6.02
N MET A 62 6.69 -19.97 5.99
CA MET A 62 5.57 -20.12 6.91
C MET A 62 4.87 -21.47 6.73
N GLU A 63 4.64 -21.91 5.48
CA GLU A 63 4.08 -23.23 5.19
C GLU A 63 4.94 -24.36 5.77
N GLU A 64 6.27 -24.25 5.62
CA GLU A 64 7.23 -25.20 6.21
C GLU A 64 7.19 -25.18 7.74
N TRP A 65 7.15 -24.01 8.37
CA TRP A 65 7.01 -23.90 9.82
C TRP A 65 5.72 -24.55 10.32
N ILE A 66 4.59 -24.29 9.66
CA ILE A 66 3.30 -24.89 10.03
C ILE A 66 3.34 -26.41 9.84
N ARG A 67 3.92 -26.91 8.74
CA ARG A 67 4.07 -28.34 8.47
C ARG A 67 4.92 -29.03 9.54
N ASN A 68 6.08 -28.46 9.88
CA ASN A 68 6.97 -29.02 10.89
C ASN A 68 6.34 -28.98 12.30
N HIS A 69 5.61 -27.92 12.66
CA HIS A 69 4.90 -27.87 13.93
C HIS A 69 3.72 -28.85 13.99
N LYS A 70 3.09 -29.17 12.85
CA LYS A 70 2.07 -30.21 12.76
C LYS A 70 2.65 -31.60 13.00
N GLU A 71 3.86 -31.89 12.50
CA GLU A 71 4.56 -33.15 12.79
C GLU A 71 4.97 -33.27 14.27
N LEU A 72 5.45 -32.18 14.88
CA LEU A 72 5.83 -32.16 16.31
C LEU A 72 4.66 -32.38 17.29
N ILE A 73 3.43 -32.05 16.90
CA ILE A 73 2.23 -32.31 17.73
C ILE A 73 1.78 -33.78 17.60
N VAL A 74 2.00 -34.42 16.45
CA VAL A 74 1.65 -35.85 16.25
C VAL A 74 2.59 -36.76 17.04
N GLU A 75 3.87 -36.42 17.14
CA GLU A 75 4.87 -37.26 17.84
C GLU A 75 4.77 -37.16 19.38
N ARG A 76 4.15 -36.09 19.92
CA ARG A 76 4.01 -35.90 21.37
C ARG A 76 2.78 -36.58 21.99
N THR A 77 1.94 -37.23 21.19
CA THR A 77 0.72 -37.89 21.68
C THR A 77 0.93 -39.38 22.04
N GLU A 78 2.11 -39.96 21.75
CA GLU A 78 2.34 -41.41 21.93
C GLU A 78 3.14 -41.80 23.19
N THR A 79 3.54 -40.88 24.08
CA THR A 79 4.42 -41.24 25.22
C THR A 79 3.83 -41.04 26.62
N GLU A 80 2.70 -40.38 26.80
CA GLU A 80 2.14 -40.19 28.15
C GLU A 80 0.61 -40.35 28.12
N GLU A 81 0.12 -41.51 28.58
CA GLU A 81 -0.88 -41.62 29.67
C GLU A 81 -1.50 -43.04 29.74
N HIS A 82 -0.86 -43.92 30.51
CA HIS A 82 -1.57 -44.95 31.26
C HIS A 82 -1.88 -44.40 32.66
N ALA A 83 -3.09 -43.88 32.89
CA ALA A 83 -3.79 -43.99 34.18
C ALA A 83 -5.24 -43.44 34.12
N GLN A 84 -6.18 -44.39 34.10
CA GLN A 84 -7.52 -44.37 34.71
C GLN A 84 -8.70 -43.62 34.05
N SER A 85 -9.63 -44.49 33.60
CA SER A 85 -11.09 -44.48 33.81
C SER A 85 -11.98 -43.54 33.00
N GLY A 86 -12.83 -44.15 32.16
CA GLY A 86 -14.09 -43.58 31.70
C GLY A 86 -14.48 -44.07 30.30
N VAL A 87 -15.52 -44.89 30.25
CA VAL A 87 -16.06 -45.60 29.08
C VAL A 87 -16.63 -44.63 28.04
N GLU A 88 -16.30 -44.82 26.75
CA GLU A 88 -17.26 -45.13 25.66
C GLU A 88 -16.53 -45.31 24.33
N GLU A 89 -16.61 -46.53 23.78
CA GLU A 89 -16.21 -46.85 22.42
C GLU A 89 -17.20 -46.21 21.44
N GLU A 90 -16.70 -45.43 20.48
CA GLU A 90 -17.30 -45.44 19.15
C GLU A 90 -16.19 -45.54 18.09
N LYS A 91 -16.00 -46.78 17.62
CA LYS A 91 -15.20 -47.07 16.43
C LYS A 91 -15.91 -46.53 15.20
N VAL A 92 -15.28 -45.62 14.45
CA VAL A 92 -15.42 -45.63 12.98
C VAL A 92 -14.06 -45.39 12.34
N ASP A 93 -13.52 -46.51 11.87
CA ASP A 93 -12.49 -46.67 10.85
C ASP A 93 -12.81 -45.85 9.58
N GLY A 94 -11.79 -45.27 8.95
CA GLY A 94 -12.00 -44.61 7.67
C GLY A 94 -10.88 -43.69 7.23
N LYS A 95 -9.78 -44.27 6.76
CA LYS A 95 -8.83 -43.61 5.85
C LYS A 95 -9.58 -42.81 4.78
N LYS A 96 -9.36 -41.50 4.71
CA LYS A 96 -9.60 -40.71 3.50
C LYS A 96 -8.41 -39.79 3.25
N PRO A 97 -7.76 -39.88 2.08
CA PRO A 97 -6.70 -38.96 1.70
C PRO A 97 -7.29 -37.55 1.62
N LEU A 98 -6.58 -36.59 2.19
CA LEU A 98 -6.93 -35.18 2.23
C LEU A 98 -7.07 -34.68 0.78
N HIS A 99 -8.32 -34.52 0.34
CA HIS A 99 -8.67 -33.99 -0.97
C HIS A 99 -8.11 -32.57 -1.06
N VAL A 100 -7.05 -32.38 -1.84
CA VAL A 100 -6.64 -31.08 -2.35
C VAL A 100 -7.71 -30.68 -3.36
N SER A 101 -8.82 -30.14 -2.87
CA SER A 101 -9.80 -29.47 -3.72
C SER A 101 -9.27 -28.08 -4.02
N SER A 102 -8.67 -27.99 -5.19
CA SER A 102 -8.36 -26.76 -5.93
C SER A 102 -9.64 -25.95 -6.17
N SER A 103 -10.07 -25.18 -5.18
CA SER A 103 -11.02 -24.10 -5.38
C SER A 103 -10.76 -22.96 -4.40
N TYR A 104 -9.56 -22.38 -4.48
CA TYR A 104 -9.36 -21.03 -3.97
C TYR A 104 -10.12 -20.08 -4.90
N SER A 105 -11.31 -19.66 -4.47
CA SER A 105 -11.92 -18.44 -5.01
C SER A 105 -11.42 -17.29 -4.14
N PRO A 106 -10.75 -16.27 -4.71
CA PRO A 106 -10.48 -15.05 -3.98
C PRO A 106 -11.79 -14.55 -3.35
N PRO A 107 -11.77 -14.08 -2.09
CA PRO A 107 -12.96 -13.47 -1.50
C PRO A 107 -13.40 -12.33 -2.43
N GLN A 108 -14.57 -12.51 -3.06
CA GLN A 108 -15.22 -11.39 -3.72
C GLN A 108 -15.56 -10.39 -2.62
N PRO A 109 -15.39 -9.07 -2.86
CA PRO A 109 -15.81 -8.09 -1.88
C PRO A 109 -17.30 -8.30 -1.66
N GLU A 110 -17.65 -8.90 -0.54
CA GLU A 110 -18.98 -8.81 -0.01
C GLU A 110 -19.23 -7.32 0.13
N ILE A 111 -20.14 -6.80 -0.68
CA ILE A 111 -20.85 -5.56 -0.35
C ILE A 111 -21.79 -5.90 0.82
N GLU A 112 -21.27 -6.54 1.86
CA GLU A 112 -21.66 -6.13 3.19
C GLU A 112 -21.35 -4.64 3.21
N GLN A 113 -22.32 -3.86 3.63
CA GLN A 113 -22.06 -2.50 4.05
C GLN A 113 -21.04 -2.64 5.17
N GLN A 114 -19.75 -2.69 4.83
CA GLN A 114 -18.68 -2.47 5.76
C GLN A 114 -19.02 -1.11 6.29
N GLU A 115 -19.62 -1.11 7.47
CA GLU A 115 -19.89 0.07 8.25
C GLU A 115 -18.55 0.77 8.27
N TYR A 116 -18.41 1.83 7.46
CA TYR A 116 -17.14 2.51 7.29
C TYR A 116 -16.78 2.99 8.68
N ARG A 117 -15.88 2.27 9.34
CA ARG A 117 -15.37 2.65 10.64
C ARG A 117 -14.24 3.61 10.34
N PRO A 118 -14.47 4.94 10.42
CA PRO A 118 -13.38 5.88 10.20
C PRO A 118 -12.24 5.50 11.14
N SER A 119 -11.02 5.51 10.61
CA SER A 119 -9.84 5.39 11.46
C SER A 119 -9.89 6.46 12.54
N ILE A 120 -9.24 6.21 13.69
CA ILE A 120 -9.19 7.19 14.78
C ILE A 120 -8.70 8.55 14.27
N HIS A 121 -7.72 8.55 13.37
CA HIS A 121 -7.22 9.75 12.70
C HIS A 121 -8.29 10.46 11.86
N SER A 122 -9.02 9.72 11.02
CA SER A 122 -10.12 10.27 10.21
C SER A 122 -11.20 10.90 11.08
N ARG A 123 -11.52 10.28 12.23
CA ARG A 123 -12.51 10.81 13.17
C ARG A 123 -12.03 12.08 13.89
N VAL A 124 -10.74 12.16 14.22
CA VAL A 124 -10.12 13.38 14.77
C VAL A 124 -10.21 14.53 13.76
N LEU A 125 -9.93 14.27 12.48
CA LEU A 125 -10.00 15.27 11.42
C LEU A 125 -11.44 15.77 11.23
N GLU A 126 -12.41 14.86 11.11
CA GLU A 126 -13.83 15.20 10.95
C GLU A 126 -14.33 16.06 12.13
N LEU A 127 -13.97 15.71 13.36
CA LEU A 127 -14.34 16.49 14.54
C LEU A 127 -13.64 17.85 14.57
N LYS A 128 -12.40 17.93 14.08
CA LYS A 128 -11.69 19.21 14.00
C LYS A 128 -12.30 20.13 12.94
N GLU A 129 -12.72 19.58 11.79
CA GLU A 129 -13.47 20.27 10.73
C GLU A 129 -14.84 20.75 11.21
N LYS A 130 -15.52 19.96 12.03
CA LYS A 130 -16.76 20.35 12.74
C LYS A 130 -16.55 21.43 13.81
N GLY A 131 -15.30 21.84 14.06
CA GLY A 131 -14.97 22.98 14.93
C GLY A 131 -14.72 22.64 16.40
N TYR A 132 -14.71 21.35 16.79
CA TYR A 132 -14.45 20.95 18.17
C TYR A 132 -13.02 21.29 18.62
N SER A 133 -12.85 21.51 19.92
CA SER A 133 -11.56 21.73 20.57
C SER A 133 -10.81 20.41 20.81
N PHE A 134 -9.48 20.47 20.91
CA PHE A 134 -8.66 19.27 21.16
C PHE A 134 -9.04 18.54 22.46
N GLU A 135 -9.55 19.25 23.46
CA GLU A 135 -9.99 18.69 24.74
C GLU A 135 -11.31 17.93 24.62
N GLU A 136 -12.25 18.44 23.83
CA GLU A 136 -13.53 17.78 23.57
C GLU A 136 -13.33 16.52 22.73
N ILE A 137 -12.46 16.58 21.73
CA ILE A 137 -12.11 15.42 20.89
C ILE A 137 -11.44 14.33 21.73
N ALA A 138 -10.52 14.72 22.62
CA ALA A 138 -9.85 13.81 23.55
C ALA A 138 -10.86 13.07 24.46
N LYS A 139 -11.85 13.79 25.00
CA LYS A 139 -12.93 13.21 25.80
C LYS A 139 -13.85 12.29 25.00
N MET A 140 -14.17 12.64 23.76
CA MET A 140 -15.07 11.84 22.90
C MET A 140 -14.42 10.55 22.39
N LEU A 141 -13.10 10.54 22.21
CA LEU A 141 -12.35 9.40 21.69
C LEU A 141 -11.63 8.59 22.78
N ASP A 142 -11.73 9.01 24.04
CA ASP A 142 -11.00 8.44 25.18
C ASP A 142 -9.49 8.35 24.88
N LYS A 143 -8.92 9.50 24.53
CA LYS A 143 -7.52 9.69 24.12
C LYS A 143 -6.92 10.90 24.83
N GLY A 144 -5.59 10.96 24.90
CA GLY A 144 -4.91 12.11 25.52
C GLY A 144 -5.04 13.37 24.66
N LYS A 145 -5.19 14.56 25.29
CA LYS A 145 -5.17 15.86 24.58
C LYS A 145 -3.94 15.99 23.66
N THR A 146 -2.78 15.57 24.16
CA THR A 146 -1.51 15.57 23.42
C THR A 146 -1.53 14.63 22.23
N GLU A 147 -2.19 13.47 22.34
CA GLU A 147 -2.30 12.50 21.25
C GLU A 147 -3.13 13.06 20.11
N ILE A 148 -4.26 13.71 20.42
CA ILE A 148 -5.11 14.37 19.43
C ILE A 148 -4.38 15.53 18.75
N GLU A 149 -3.66 16.36 19.50
CA GLU A 149 -2.87 17.46 18.95
C GLU A 149 -1.76 16.95 18.02
N LEU A 150 -1.09 15.86 18.42
CA LEU A 150 -0.04 15.24 17.63
C LEU A 150 -0.59 14.66 16.32
N LEU A 151 -1.71 13.93 16.40
CA LEU A 151 -2.42 13.38 15.22
C LEU A 151 -2.78 14.49 14.23
N TYR A 152 -3.31 15.61 14.72
CA TYR A 152 -3.66 16.75 13.86
C TYR A 152 -2.45 17.43 13.21
N LYS A 153 -1.32 17.56 13.93
CA LYS A 153 -0.08 18.14 13.37
C LYS A 153 0.58 17.26 12.32
N PHE A 154 0.51 15.93 12.45
CA PHE A 154 1.02 15.01 11.44
C PHE A 154 0.28 15.18 10.10
N HIS A 155 -1.04 15.36 10.15
CA HIS A 155 -1.85 15.61 8.95
C HIS A 155 -1.49 16.91 8.23
N GLN A 156 -1.27 18.01 8.97
CA GLN A 156 -0.88 19.28 8.35
C GLN A 156 0.47 19.16 7.62
N LYS A 157 1.45 18.48 8.22
CA LYS A 157 2.76 18.24 7.58
C LYS A 157 2.68 17.38 6.31
N THR A 158 1.74 16.44 6.24
CA THR A 158 1.52 15.66 5.01
C THR A 158 0.84 16.47 3.91
N SER A 159 -0.06 17.39 4.26
CA SER A 159 -0.73 18.26 3.28
C SER A 159 0.16 19.38 2.74
N GLU A 160 1.16 19.85 3.48
CA GLU A 160 2.10 20.90 3.01
C GLU A 160 3.15 20.38 2.01
N LYS A 161 3.29 19.06 1.84
CA LYS A 161 4.28 18.44 0.96
C LYS A 161 3.73 18.00 -0.41
N THR A 162 2.46 18.30 -0.70
CA THR A 162 1.82 18.05 -2.00
C THR A 162 1.52 19.37 -2.67
#